data_AF-A0A5E7JA98-F1
#
_entry.id   AF-A0A5E7JA98-F1
#
_cell.length_a   1.000
_cell.length_b   1.000
_cell.length_c   1.000
_cell.angle_alpha   90.00
_cell.angle_beta   90.00
_cell.angle_gamma   90.00
#
_symmetry.space_group_name_H-M   'P 1'
#
loop_
_entity.id
_entity.type
_entity.pdbx_description
1 polymer ?
#
loop_
_entity_poly.entity_id
_entity_poly.type
_entity_poly.pdbx_seq_one_letter_code
_entity_poly.pdbx_strand_id
1 'polypeptide(L)' 'MPTDAITAMAKARANFGYLTEAQDEVHLLRLKNGASGYNQSLKIAGVISDDQLTQLSEELECAYQVSRLHIQST' A
#
# COMPACT_ATOMS: atom_id res chain seq x y z
N MET A 1 -15.41 1.81 18.48
CA MET A 1 -15.12 0.40 18.11
C MET A 1 -13.64 0.30 17.79
N PRO A 2 -12.89 -0.65 18.34
CA PRO A 2 -11.58 -0.99 17.80
C PRO A 2 -11.77 -1.46 16.35
N THR A 3 -10.96 -0.94 15.42
CA THR A 3 -11.00 -1.37 14.02
C THR A 3 -10.51 -2.81 13.97
N ASP A 4 -11.34 -3.74 13.48
CA ASP A 4 -10.90 -5.11 13.26
C ASP A 4 -9.87 -5.20 12.12
N ALA A 5 -9.09 -6.28 12.13
CA ALA A 5 -8.04 -6.49 11.13
C ALA A 5 -8.58 -6.49 9.69
N ILE A 6 -9.81 -6.97 9.46
CA ILE A 6 -10.43 -7.02 8.12
C ILE A 6 -10.63 -5.60 7.59
N THR A 7 -11.20 -4.72 8.42
CA THR A 7 -11.45 -3.32 8.08
C THR A 7 -10.14 -2.56 7.87
N ALA A 8 -9.14 -2.83 8.69
CA ALA A 8 -7.81 -2.22 8.54
C ALA A 8 -7.12 -2.66 7.24
N MET A 9 -7.16 -3.95 6.91
CA MET A 9 -6.64 -4.50 5.65
C MET A 9 -7.35 -3.89 4.43
N ALA A 10 -8.68 -3.75 4.48
CA ALA A 10 -9.44 -3.14 3.39
C ALA A 10 -9.04 -1.67 3.16
N LYS A 11 -8.84 -0.90 4.23
CA LYS A 11 -8.37 0.49 4.15
C LYS A 11 -6.94 0.58 3.61
N ALA A 12 -6.05 -0.30 4.06
CA ALA A 12 -4.68 -0.38 3.54
C ALA A 12 -4.67 -0.63 2.03
N ARG A 13 -5.47 -1.58 1.54
CA ARG A 13 -5.62 -1.86 0.10
C ARG A 13 -6.16 -0.68 -0.68
N ALA A 14 -7.14 0.04 -0.14
CA ALA A 14 -7.70 1.22 -0.79
C ALA A 14 -6.61 2.29 -1.04
N ASN A 15 -5.64 2.43 -0.12
CA ASN A 15 -4.53 3.37 -0.29
C ASN A 15 -3.61 3.02 -1.48
N PHE A 16 -3.61 1.78 -1.97
CA PHE A 16 -2.81 1.41 -3.14
C PHE A 16 -3.35 2.07 -4.42
N GLY A 17 -4.63 2.46 -4.43
CA GLY A 17 -5.23 3.19 -5.55
C GLY A 17 -4.53 4.53 -5.85
N TYR A 18 -3.97 5.19 -4.83
CA TYR A 18 -3.24 6.46 -5.02
C TYR A 18 -2.01 6.33 -5.90
N LEU A 19 -1.44 5.13 -6.06
CA LEU A 19 -0.31 4.89 -6.97
C LEU A 19 -0.64 5.27 -8.42
N THR A 20 -1.92 5.22 -8.80
CA THR A 20 -2.37 5.61 -10.15
C THR A 20 -2.33 7.12 -10.40
N GLU A 21 -2.19 7.93 -9.35
CA GLU A 21 -2.08 9.39 -9.44
C GLU A 21 -0.63 9.86 -9.65
N ALA A 22 0.32 8.91 -9.68
CA ALA A 22 1.73 9.22 -9.89
C ALA A 22 1.99 9.78 -11.30
N GLN A 23 2.71 10.90 -11.37
CA GLN A 23 3.06 11.58 -12.62
C GLN A 23 4.44 11.15 -13.15
N ASP A 24 5.31 10.68 -12.26
CA ASP A 24 6.65 10.23 -12.55
C ASP A 24 7.06 9.15 -11.53
N GLU A 25 8.19 8.47 -11.80
CA GLU A 25 8.68 7.39 -10.93
C GLU A 25 9.05 7.87 -9.52
N VAL A 26 9.44 9.14 -9.35
CA VAL A 26 9.80 9.70 -8.04
C VAL A 26 8.54 9.90 -7.19
N HIS A 27 7.47 10.42 -7.79
CA HIS A 27 6.16 10.54 -7.16
C HIS A 27 5.60 9.16 -6.82
N LEU A 28 5.71 8.19 -7.74
CA LEU A 28 5.28 6.82 -7.51
C LEU A 28 6.00 6.18 -6.31
N LEU A 29 7.32 6.36 -6.22
CA LEU A 29 8.12 5.84 -5.10
C LEU A 29 7.69 6.46 -3.76
N ARG A 30 7.38 7.77 -3.74
CA ARG A 30 6.88 8.45 -2.53
C ARG A 30 5.54 7.86 -2.08
N LEU A 31 4.61 7.65 -3.00
CA LEU A 31 3.30 7.07 -2.70
C LEU A 31 3.42 5.63 -2.19
N LYS A 32 4.29 4.82 -2.81
CA LYS A 32 4.62 3.46 -2.33
C LYS A 32 5.15 3.49 -0.89
N ASN A 33 6.10 4.38 -0.60
CA ASN A 33 6.67 4.51 0.73
C ASN A 33 5.61 4.93 1.77
N GLY A 34 4.69 5.83 1.39
CA GLY A 34 3.56 6.22 2.23
C GLY A 34 2.63 5.05 2.55
N ALA A 35 2.24 4.26 1.54
CA ALA A 35 1.42 3.08 1.72
C ALA A 35 2.10 2.01 2.58
N SER A 36 3.40 1.76 2.35
CA SER A 36 4.21 0.83 3.16
C SER A 36 4.29 1.27 4.63
N GLY A 37 4.55 2.56 4.88
CA GLY A 37 4.58 3.12 6.24
C GLY A 37 3.23 3.00 6.95
N TYR A 38 2.13 3.21 6.24
CA TYR A 38 0.79 2.99 6.78
C TYR A 38 0.58 1.52 7.19
N ASN A 39 0.93 0.56 6.33
CA ASN A 39 0.82 -0.87 6.63
C ASN A 39 1.64 -1.26 7.87
N GLN A 40 2.88 -0.75 7.98
CA GLN A 40 3.73 -0.98 9.15
C GLN A 40 3.11 -0.38 10.43
N SER A 41 2.49 0.80 10.33
CA SER A 41 1.83 1.42 11.48
C SER A 41 0.66 0.58 12.02
N LEU A 42 -0.11 -0.08 11.14
CA LEU A 42 -1.18 -1.00 11.53
C LEU A 42 -0.64 -2.20 12.31
N LYS A 43 0.50 -2.75 11.87
CA LYS A 43 1.18 -3.86 12.56
C LYS A 43 1.70 -3.43 13.92
N ILE A 44 2.37 -2.28 13.99
CA ILE A 44 2.91 -1.73 15.25
C ILE A 44 1.77 -1.46 16.26
N ALA A 45 0.62 -0.99 15.79
CA ALA A 45 -0.56 -0.78 16.61
C ALA A 45 -1.27 -2.10 17.03
N GLY A 46 -0.77 -3.26 16.58
CA GLY A 46 -1.36 -4.57 16.87
C GLY A 46 -2.69 -4.83 16.18
N VAL A 47 -3.03 -4.04 15.16
CA VAL A 47 -4.31 -4.15 14.42
C VAL A 47 -4.26 -5.28 13.40
N ILE A 48 -3.08 -5.55 12.83
CA ILE A 48 -2.83 -6.64 11.88
C ILE A 48 -1.63 -7.50 12.33
N SER A 49 -1.60 -8.75 11.88
CA SER A 49 -0.48 -9.67 12.11
C SER A 49 0.70 -9.46 11.14
N ASP A 50 1.83 -10.13 11.41
CA ASP A 50 2.96 -10.18 10.49
C ASP A 50 2.61 -10.82 9.14
N ASP A 51 1.79 -11.88 9.14
CA ASP A 51 1.31 -12.52 7.91
C ASP A 51 0.46 -11.55 7.07
N GLN A 52 -0.39 -10.77 7.73
CA GLN A 52 -1.22 -9.76 7.07
C GLN A 52 -0.39 -8.59 6.53
N LEU A 53 0.67 -8.18 7.24
CA LEU A 53 1.63 -7.19 6.74
C LEU A 53 2.39 -7.71 5.53
N THR A 54 2.79 -8.98 5.54
CA THR A 54 3.45 -9.64 4.40
C THR A 54 2.54 -9.63 3.19
N GLN A 55 1.28 -10.04 3.35
CA GLN A 55 0.28 -9.99 2.30
C GLN A 55 0.10 -8.58 1.74
N LEU A 56 -0.05 -7.56 2.59
CA LEU A 56 -0.19 -6.17 2.12
C LEU A 56 1.07 -5.68 1.38
N SER A 57 2.25 -6.15 1.75
CA SER A 57 3.50 -5.76 1.11
C SER A 57 3.63 -6.36 -0.29
N GLU A 58 3.24 -7.62 -0.47
CA GLU A 58 3.18 -8.29 -1.78
C GLU A 58 2.15 -7.63 -2.71
N GLU A 59 0.95 -7.36 -2.19
CA GLU A 59 -0.11 -6.66 -2.93
C GLU A 59 0.32 -5.24 -3.34
N LEU A 60 0.99 -4.51 -2.43
CA LEU A 60 1.54 -3.18 -2.72
C LEU A 60 2.64 -3.22 -3.79
N GLU A 61 3.54 -4.21 -3.73
CA GLU A 61 4.58 -4.37 -4.74
C GLU A 61 3.97 -4.63 -6.12
N CYS A 62 2.96 -5.51 -6.20
CA CYS A 62 2.24 -5.76 -7.44
C CYS A 62 1.61 -4.48 -8.01
N ALA A 63 0.89 -3.71 -7.18
CA ALA A 63 0.28 -2.44 -7.60
C ALA A 63 1.31 -1.39 -8.04
N TYR A 64 2.47 -1.34 -7.37
CA TYR A 64 3.58 -0.46 -7.75
C TYR A 64 4.14 -0.83 -9.13
N GLN A 65 4.34 -2.11 -9.42
CA GLN A 65 4.83 -2.56 -10.72
C GLN A 65 3.86 -2.21 -11.85
N VAL A 66 2.56 -2.42 -11.65
CA VAL A 66 1.53 -2.06 -12.62
C VAL A 66 1.53 -0.54 -12.88
N SER A 67 1.58 0.26 -11.83
CA SER A 67 1.59 1.73 -11.95
C SER A 67 2.85 2.25 -12.63
N ARG A 68 4.01 1.64 -12.37
CA ARG A 68 5.28 1.99 -13.02
C ARG A 68 5.24 1.75 -14.53
N LEU A 69 4.67 0.63 -14.96
CA LEU A 69 4.51 0.31 -16.39
C LEU A 69 3.60 1.34 -17.10
N HIS A 70 2.57 1.84 -16.41
CA HIS A 70 1.69 2.87 -16.94
C HIS A 70 2.44 4.19 -17.19
N ILE A 71 3.25 4.65 -16.21
CA ILE A 71 4.07 5.86 -16.34
C ILE A 71 5.04 5.74 -17.52
N GLN A 72 5.68 4.59 -17.69
CA GLN A 72 6.65 4.39 -18.78
C GLN A 72 6.03 4.28 -20.17
N SER A 73 4.71 4.04 -20.25
CA SER A 73 3.98 3.93 -21.52
C SER A 73 3.37 5.25 -21.98
N THR A 74 3.52 6.33 -21.19
CA THR A 74 2.95 7.67 -21.44
C THR A 74 4.02 8.64 -21.89
#